data_AF-A0A1T4MYU2-F1
#
_entry.id   AF-A0A1T4MYU2-F1
#
_cell.length_a   1.000
_cell.length_b   1.000
_cell.length_c   1.000
_cell.angle_alpha   90.00
_cell.angle_beta   90.00
_cell.angle_gamma   90.00
#
_symmetry.space_group_name_H-M   'P 1'
#
loop_
_entity.id
_entity.type
_entity.pdbx_description
1 polymer ?
#
loop_
_entity_poly.entity_id
_entity_poly.type
_entity_poly.pdbx_seq_one_letter_code
_entity_poly.pdbx_strand_id
1 'polypeptide(L)'
;MLRGKRIFIFSLVIFILMSTFTYLMWGLTNKESTDEIKTEEQKSGVAVELKAKQKNSLSELIKTKEEEFKIKILETEGLLQGELLNDNWNLKSWLILRTHYKKCNHIIVNQKKRINKDFKVNNLSDKYPNWNVVHNDSYRVILQREVVGVCQDDKEDMYLGIKDGVISIFYGTPNKDINILKRKTNIAVGVLPDREIANLKKGIIVKNQKDLLTLLEGFASIQDEKIE
;
A
#
# COMPACT_ATOMS: atom_id res chain seq x y z
N MET A 1 -66.97 -52.25 14.23
CA MET A 1 -65.62 -52.65 14.70
C MET A 1 -64.57 -52.70 13.55
N LEU A 2 -64.52 -51.68 12.67
CA LEU A 2 -63.68 -51.72 11.43
C LEU A 2 -62.98 -50.38 11.08
N ARG A 3 -63.01 -49.35 11.95
CA ARG A 3 -62.40 -48.03 11.67
C ARG A 3 -61.00 -47.84 12.27
N GLY A 4 -60.66 -48.52 13.37
CA GLY A 4 -59.33 -48.42 14.02
C GLY A 4 -58.21 -49.16 13.28
N LYS A 5 -58.51 -50.29 12.62
CA LYS A 5 -57.49 -51.07 11.88
C LYS A 5 -57.00 -50.35 10.62
N ARG A 6 -57.83 -49.52 9.97
CA ARG A 6 -57.42 -48.77 8.76
C ARG A 6 -56.42 -47.67 9.10
N ILE A 7 -56.61 -46.94 10.21
CA ILE A 7 -55.70 -45.87 10.65
C ILE A 7 -54.32 -46.44 11.02
N PHE A 8 -54.27 -47.59 11.69
CA PHE A 8 -53.02 -48.27 12.01
C PHE A 8 -52.28 -48.78 10.77
N ILE A 9 -52.99 -49.33 9.78
CA ILE A 9 -52.37 -49.80 8.53
C ILE A 9 -51.82 -48.63 7.70
N PHE A 10 -52.55 -47.51 7.61
CA PHE A 10 -52.05 -46.31 6.92
C PHE A 10 -50.82 -45.72 7.61
N SER A 11 -50.78 -45.69 8.96
CA SER A 11 -49.60 -45.22 9.71
C SER A 11 -48.37 -46.11 9.48
N LEU A 12 -48.55 -47.42 9.38
CA LEU A 12 -47.45 -48.36 9.16
C LEU A 12 -46.91 -48.29 7.72
N VAL A 13 -47.79 -48.09 6.74
CA VAL A 13 -47.40 -47.89 5.33
C VAL A 13 -46.63 -46.58 5.13
N ILE A 14 -47.03 -45.49 5.82
CA ILE A 14 -46.31 -44.21 5.79
C ILE A 14 -44.92 -44.34 6.44
N PHE A 15 -44.79 -45.10 7.53
CA PHE A 15 -43.50 -45.34 8.18
C PHE A 15 -42.54 -46.15 7.30
N ILE A 16 -43.05 -47.16 6.58
CA ILE A 16 -42.26 -47.95 5.63
C ILE A 16 -41.85 -47.07 4.43
N LEU A 17 -42.75 -46.23 3.91
CA LEU A 17 -42.43 -45.30 2.81
C LEU A 17 -41.43 -44.22 3.23
N MET A 18 -41.48 -43.72 4.47
CA MET A 18 -40.49 -42.77 5.00
C MET A 18 -39.13 -43.44 5.25
N SER A 19 -39.11 -44.68 5.73
CA SER A 19 -37.86 -45.44 5.89
C SER A 19 -37.20 -45.72 4.54
N THR A 20 -37.95 -46.15 3.53
CA THR A 20 -37.41 -46.36 2.19
C THR A 20 -37.00 -45.04 1.54
N PHE A 21 -37.76 -43.95 1.75
CA PHE A 21 -37.40 -42.62 1.28
C PHE A 21 -36.14 -42.08 1.96
N THR A 22 -35.91 -42.33 3.26
CA THR A 22 -34.63 -42.00 3.90
C THR A 22 -33.46 -42.80 3.34
N TYR A 23 -33.66 -44.08 2.99
CA TYR A 23 -32.62 -44.88 2.30
C TYR A 23 -32.39 -44.41 0.85
N LEU A 24 -33.44 -44.01 0.13
CA LEU A 24 -33.36 -43.52 -1.24
C LEU A 24 -32.74 -42.12 -1.30
N MET A 25 -33.06 -41.25 -0.33
CA MET A 25 -32.44 -39.93 -0.17
C MET A 25 -30.99 -40.03 0.31
N TRP A 26 -30.64 -40.97 1.21
CA TRP A 26 -29.25 -41.27 1.57
C TRP A 26 -28.46 -41.81 0.35
N GLY A 27 -29.11 -42.56 -0.54
CA GLY A 27 -28.51 -43.02 -1.81
C GLY A 27 -28.31 -41.90 -2.86
N LEU A 28 -29.17 -40.89 -2.89
CA LEU A 28 -29.08 -39.77 -3.84
C LEU A 28 -28.14 -38.64 -3.39
N THR A 29 -27.89 -38.48 -2.08
CA THR A 29 -26.78 -37.64 -1.59
C THR A 29 -25.40 -38.34 -1.70
N ASN A 30 -25.38 -39.67 -1.83
CA ASN A 30 -24.16 -40.47 -1.95
C ASN A 30 -23.73 -40.79 -3.40
N LYS A 31 -24.53 -40.43 -4.41
CA LYS A 31 -24.22 -40.70 -5.83
C LYS A 31 -23.78 -39.48 -6.64
N GLU A 32 -23.84 -38.29 -6.07
CA GLU A 32 -23.14 -37.10 -6.62
C GLU A 32 -21.78 -36.85 -5.94
N SER A 33 -21.52 -37.51 -4.80
CA SER A 33 -20.28 -37.39 -4.03
C SER A 33 -19.27 -38.53 -4.27
N THR A 34 -19.61 -39.62 -4.98
CA THR A 34 -18.67 -40.74 -5.22
C THR A 34 -17.70 -40.55 -6.39
N ASP A 35 -17.82 -39.46 -7.16
CA ASP A 35 -16.76 -38.96 -8.06
C ASP A 35 -16.06 -37.68 -7.52
N GLU A 36 -16.55 -37.08 -6.42
CA GLU A 36 -15.91 -35.92 -5.77
C GLU A 36 -15.16 -36.27 -4.45
N ILE A 37 -15.45 -37.40 -3.81
CA ILE A 37 -14.79 -37.82 -2.54
C ILE A 37 -13.33 -38.30 -2.73
N LYS A 38 -12.86 -38.57 -3.96
CA LYS A 38 -11.40 -38.70 -4.20
C LYS A 38 -10.68 -37.35 -4.27
N THR A 39 -11.41 -36.24 -4.32
CA THR A 39 -10.86 -34.91 -4.59
C THR A 39 -10.76 -34.02 -3.33
N GLU A 40 -11.53 -34.28 -2.26
CA GLU A 40 -11.49 -33.43 -1.05
C GLU A 40 -10.47 -33.85 0.02
N GLU A 41 -10.19 -35.15 0.21
CA GLU A 41 -9.07 -35.57 1.08
C GLU A 41 -7.70 -35.25 0.45
N GLN A 42 -7.61 -35.22 -0.88
CA GLN A 42 -6.41 -34.75 -1.59
C GLN A 42 -6.31 -33.21 -1.67
N LYS A 43 -7.41 -32.45 -1.75
CA LYS A 43 -7.36 -30.97 -1.77
C LYS A 43 -7.01 -30.36 -0.41
N SER A 44 -7.41 -30.97 0.71
CA SER A 44 -7.03 -30.52 2.06
C SER A 44 -5.52 -30.70 2.30
N GLY A 45 -4.97 -31.88 1.95
CA GLY A 45 -3.53 -32.14 2.02
C GLY A 45 -2.72 -31.25 1.07
N VAL A 46 -3.13 -31.12 -0.19
CA VAL A 46 -2.40 -30.32 -1.19
C VAL A 46 -2.48 -28.82 -0.89
N ALA A 47 -3.59 -28.28 -0.37
CA ALA A 47 -3.64 -26.87 0.01
C ALA A 47 -2.83 -26.55 1.27
N VAL A 48 -2.76 -27.50 2.22
CA VAL A 48 -1.90 -27.40 3.41
C VAL A 48 -0.43 -27.56 3.03
N GLU A 49 -0.11 -28.49 2.12
CA GLU A 49 1.24 -28.74 1.62
C GLU A 49 1.72 -27.61 0.71
N LEU A 50 0.86 -27.02 -0.13
CA LEU A 50 1.17 -25.83 -0.92
C LEU A 50 1.38 -24.60 -0.02
N LYS A 51 0.54 -24.40 1.00
CA LYS A 51 0.75 -23.31 1.99
C LYS A 51 2.01 -23.54 2.82
N ALA A 52 2.29 -24.77 3.22
CA ALA A 52 3.52 -25.12 3.94
C ALA A 52 4.75 -24.98 3.04
N LYS A 53 4.68 -25.40 1.78
CA LYS A 53 5.75 -25.26 0.77
C LYS A 53 5.98 -23.80 0.39
N GLN A 54 4.92 -23.00 0.30
CA GLN A 54 5.00 -21.56 0.05
C GLN A 54 5.53 -20.80 1.28
N LYS A 55 5.15 -21.20 2.50
CA LYS A 55 5.68 -20.66 3.75
C LYS A 55 7.15 -21.06 3.97
N ASN A 56 7.51 -22.29 3.65
CA ASN A 56 8.89 -22.79 3.71
C ASN A 56 9.74 -22.08 2.65
N SER A 57 9.26 -21.97 1.42
CA SER A 57 9.92 -21.22 0.34
C SER A 57 10.09 -19.73 0.67
N LEU A 58 9.09 -19.09 1.27
CA LEU A 58 9.20 -17.71 1.73
C LEU A 58 10.19 -17.57 2.90
N SER A 59 10.18 -18.51 3.85
CA SER A 59 11.13 -18.51 4.97
C SER A 59 12.57 -18.74 4.53
N GLU A 60 12.76 -19.54 3.49
CA GLU A 60 14.06 -19.78 2.86
C GLU A 60 14.52 -18.54 2.11
N LEU A 61 13.63 -17.89 1.35
CA LEU A 61 13.92 -16.62 0.68
C LEU A 61 14.29 -15.50 1.67
N ILE A 62 13.60 -15.42 2.82
CA ILE A 62 13.91 -14.45 3.88
C ILE A 62 15.29 -14.73 4.47
N LYS A 63 15.62 -15.98 4.79
CA LYS A 63 16.96 -16.35 5.29
C LYS A 63 18.05 -16.03 4.28
N THR A 64 17.84 -16.37 3.00
CA THR A 64 18.79 -16.02 1.94
C THR A 64 18.96 -14.52 1.81
N LYS A 65 17.88 -13.73 1.88
CA LYS A 65 17.95 -12.27 1.84
C LYS A 65 18.64 -11.68 3.08
N GLU A 66 18.43 -12.27 4.25
CA GLU A 66 19.14 -11.88 5.48
C GLU A 66 20.64 -12.19 5.40
N GLU A 67 21.02 -13.33 4.83
CA GLU A 67 22.42 -13.70 4.59
C GLU A 67 23.07 -12.81 3.53
N GLU A 68 22.39 -12.56 2.40
CA GLU A 68 22.83 -11.59 1.39
C GLU A 68 23.00 -10.20 2.00
N PHE A 69 22.09 -9.77 2.87
CA PHE A 69 22.17 -8.48 3.54
C PHE A 69 23.32 -8.43 4.56
N LYS A 70 23.56 -9.51 5.32
CA LYS A 70 24.71 -9.63 6.23
C LYS A 70 26.04 -9.60 5.47
N ILE A 71 26.15 -10.33 4.37
CA ILE A 71 27.33 -10.32 3.49
C ILE A 71 27.55 -8.90 2.95
N LYS A 72 26.50 -8.23 2.49
CA LYS A 72 26.59 -6.86 1.98
C LYS A 72 26.98 -5.86 3.06
N ILE A 73 26.54 -6.05 4.30
CA ILE A 73 26.99 -5.25 5.45
C ILE A 73 28.47 -5.50 5.71
N LEU A 74 28.91 -6.77 5.82
CA LEU A 74 30.30 -7.12 6.06
C LEU A 74 31.23 -6.67 4.94
N GLU A 75 30.79 -6.74 3.69
CA GLU A 75 31.49 -6.21 2.52
C GLU A 75 31.55 -4.69 2.57
N THR A 76 30.47 -4.01 2.94
CA THR A 76 30.46 -2.56 3.13
C THR A 76 31.37 -2.14 4.30
N GLU A 77 31.39 -2.88 5.40
CA GLU A 77 32.27 -2.67 6.54
C GLU A 77 33.74 -2.90 6.17
N GLY A 78 34.03 -3.97 5.44
CA GLY A 78 35.35 -4.25 4.88
C GLY A 78 35.82 -3.22 3.87
N LEU A 79 34.92 -2.69 3.02
CA LEU A 79 35.18 -1.58 2.13
C LEU A 79 35.39 -0.27 2.90
N LEU A 80 34.67 -0.04 3.99
CA LEU A 80 34.91 1.08 4.89
C LEU A 80 36.27 0.94 5.59
N GLN A 81 36.66 -0.27 6.01
CA GLN A 81 37.99 -0.53 6.60
C GLN A 81 39.12 -0.44 5.56
N GLY A 82 38.90 -0.86 4.31
CA GLY A 82 39.84 -0.70 3.21
C GLY A 82 39.98 0.76 2.75
N GLU A 83 38.88 1.52 2.70
CA GLU A 83 38.89 2.98 2.48
C GLU A 83 39.55 3.74 3.65
N LEU A 84 39.51 3.20 4.87
CA LEU A 84 40.18 3.77 6.05
C LEU A 84 41.71 3.54 6.04
N LEU A 85 42.21 2.63 5.21
CA LEU A 85 43.64 2.27 5.13
C LEU A 85 44.34 2.79 3.87
N ASN A 86 43.63 3.52 3.00
CA ASN A 86 44.25 4.21 1.86
C ASN A 86 44.43 5.69 2.19
N ASP A 87 45.68 6.15 2.16
CA ASP A 87 46.17 7.37 2.79
C ASP A 87 45.54 8.68 2.31
N ASN A 88 44.40 9.03 2.90
CA ASN A 88 44.04 10.41 3.21
C ASN A 88 43.32 10.47 4.56
N TRP A 89 44.10 10.26 5.63
CA TRP A 89 43.71 10.24 7.04
C TRP A 89 42.99 11.50 7.55
N ASN A 90 42.82 12.51 6.69
CA ASN A 90 42.09 13.73 6.99
C ASN A 90 40.59 13.64 6.67
N LEU A 91 40.09 12.73 5.82
CA LEU A 91 38.65 12.65 5.48
C LEU A 91 37.93 11.57 6.31
N LYS A 92 37.21 11.96 7.36
CA LYS A 92 36.57 10.99 8.29
C LYS A 92 35.05 11.10 8.42
N SER A 93 34.45 12.23 8.08
CA SER A 93 33.02 12.47 8.33
C SER A 93 32.25 12.77 7.05
N TRP A 94 30.97 12.43 7.00
CA TRP A 94 30.05 12.77 5.91
C TRP A 94 29.30 14.07 6.22
N LEU A 95 29.38 15.06 5.34
CA LEU A 95 28.41 16.16 5.33
C LEU A 95 27.22 15.77 4.47
N ILE A 96 26.03 15.76 5.08
CA ILE A 96 24.77 15.42 4.44
C ILE A 96 23.88 16.67 4.48
N LEU A 97 23.47 17.14 3.31
CA LEU A 97 22.48 18.20 3.15
C LEU A 97 21.13 17.55 2.82
N ARG A 98 20.13 17.74 3.68
CA ARG A 98 18.75 17.28 3.44
C ARG A 98 17.70 18.39 3.56
N THR A 99 16.66 18.34 2.75
CA THR A 99 15.52 19.25 2.81
C THR A 99 14.31 18.53 3.39
N HIS A 100 13.68 19.10 4.42
CA HIS A 100 12.39 18.65 4.96
C HIS A 100 11.25 19.46 4.36
N TYR A 101 10.34 18.79 3.64
CA TYR A 101 9.19 19.41 3.01
C TYR A 101 7.98 19.35 3.94
N LYS A 102 7.52 20.48 4.44
CA LYS A 102 6.49 20.54 5.49
C LYS A 102 5.10 20.04 5.04
N LYS A 103 4.75 20.15 3.75
CA LYS A 103 3.41 19.75 3.28
C LYS A 103 3.27 18.24 3.07
N CYS A 104 4.33 17.54 2.66
CA CYS A 104 4.34 16.08 2.49
C CYS A 104 5.10 15.33 3.59
N ASN A 105 5.77 16.05 4.50
CA ASN A 105 6.64 15.50 5.53
C ASN A 105 7.85 14.69 5.01
N HIS A 106 8.12 14.71 3.70
CA HIS A 106 9.26 13.99 3.12
C HIS A 106 10.59 14.69 3.41
N ILE A 107 11.64 13.88 3.57
CA ILE A 107 13.03 14.32 3.74
C ILE A 107 13.84 13.85 2.53
N ILE A 108 14.34 14.80 1.76
CA ILE A 108 15.13 14.52 0.55
C ILE A 108 16.59 14.85 0.82
N VAL A 109 17.49 13.88 0.61
CA VAL A 109 18.94 14.11 0.67
C VAL A 109 19.39 14.77 -0.63
N ASN A 110 19.78 16.04 -0.55
CA ASN A 110 20.19 16.83 -1.71
C ASN A 110 21.65 16.59 -2.08
N GLN A 111 22.52 16.43 -1.08
CA GLN A 111 23.95 16.26 -1.30
C GLN A 111 24.57 15.43 -0.18
N LYS A 112 25.56 14.62 -0.55
CA LYS A 112 26.42 13.88 0.37
C LYS A 112 27.88 14.10 -0.04
N LYS A 113 28.70 14.63 0.86
CA LYS A 113 30.12 14.95 0.60
C LYS A 113 31.00 14.46 1.74
N ARG A 114 32.20 13.95 1.44
CA ARG A 114 33.23 13.68 2.45
C ARG A 114 33.82 15.00 2.96
N ILE A 115 33.90 15.14 4.28
CA ILE A 115 34.51 16.28 4.96
C ILE A 115 35.66 15.81 5.84
N ASN A 116 36.57 16.75 6.07
CA ASN A 116 37.78 16.47 6.83
C ASN A 116 37.50 16.43 8.35
N LYS A 117 38.40 15.84 9.12
CA LYS A 117 38.27 15.73 10.59
C LYS A 117 38.27 17.12 11.25
N ASP A 118 38.94 18.08 10.63
CA ASP A 118 39.01 19.47 11.09
C ASP A 118 37.80 20.32 10.66
N PHE A 119 36.76 19.70 10.08
CA PHE A 119 35.55 20.41 9.69
C PHE A 119 34.85 20.98 10.93
N LYS A 120 34.99 22.29 11.13
CA LYS A 120 34.35 23.00 12.24
C LYS A 120 32.93 23.43 11.85
N VAL A 121 31.97 23.01 12.68
CA VAL A 121 30.56 23.37 12.56
C VAL A 121 30.34 24.89 12.54
N ASN A 122 31.20 25.66 13.23
CA ASN A 122 31.10 27.12 13.26
C ASN A 122 31.28 27.80 11.89
N ASN A 123 31.91 27.13 10.91
CA ASN A 123 32.05 27.65 9.54
C ASN A 123 30.83 27.34 8.65
N LEU A 124 29.79 26.69 9.18
CA LEU A 124 28.60 26.31 8.43
C LEU A 124 27.65 27.48 8.20
N SER A 125 27.58 28.43 9.14
CA SER A 125 26.64 29.56 9.06
C SER A 125 26.90 30.44 7.84
N ASP A 126 28.16 30.70 7.50
CA ASP A 126 28.51 31.51 6.33
C ASP A 126 28.24 30.79 5.01
N LYS A 127 28.46 29.47 4.98
CA LYS A 127 28.32 28.65 3.77
C LYS A 127 26.89 28.17 3.54
N TYR A 128 26.12 28.01 4.61
CA TYR A 128 24.79 27.43 4.64
C TYR A 128 23.85 28.22 5.57
N PRO A 129 23.58 29.50 5.28
CA PRO A 129 22.89 30.43 6.20
C PRO A 129 21.45 30.02 6.57
N ASN A 130 20.81 29.18 5.76
CA ASN A 130 19.43 28.72 5.97
C ASN A 130 19.34 27.24 6.41
N TRP A 131 20.43 26.68 6.92
CA TRP A 131 20.52 25.27 7.28
C TRP A 131 20.82 25.10 8.77
N ASN A 132 20.09 24.19 9.40
CA ASN A 132 20.24 23.85 10.80
C ASN A 132 21.02 22.54 10.92
N VAL A 133 21.94 22.47 11.88
CA VAL A 133 22.61 21.22 12.24
C VAL A 133 21.62 20.36 13.02
N VAL A 134 21.18 19.25 12.43
CA VAL A 134 20.23 18.32 13.06
C VAL A 134 20.89 17.05 13.56
N HIS A 135 22.14 16.82 13.16
CA HIS A 135 22.96 15.72 13.66
C HIS A 135 24.44 16.08 13.51
N ASN A 136 25.23 15.74 14.52
CA ASN A 136 26.68 15.95 14.48
C ASN A 136 27.37 14.88 15.34
N ASP A 137 28.09 13.98 14.70
CA ASP A 137 28.95 12.99 15.34
C ASP A 137 30.27 12.81 14.58
N SER A 138 31.12 11.88 15.06
CA SER A 138 32.42 11.56 14.45
C SER A 138 32.34 11.02 13.02
N TYR A 139 31.17 10.54 12.57
CA TYR A 139 30.96 9.88 11.28
C TYR A 139 30.20 10.77 10.30
N ARG A 140 29.34 11.67 10.77
CA ARG A 140 28.52 12.54 9.93
C ARG A 140 28.05 13.83 10.60
N VAL A 141 27.95 14.86 9.79
CA VAL A 141 27.23 16.11 10.07
C VAL A 141 26.04 16.17 9.13
N ILE A 142 24.83 16.30 9.68
CA ILE A 142 23.60 16.46 8.89
C ILE A 142 23.11 17.89 9.06
N LEU A 143 23.07 18.60 7.95
CA LEU A 143 22.38 19.86 7.83
C LEU A 143 20.98 19.64 7.25
N GLN A 144 20.00 20.27 7.86
CA GLN A 144 18.63 20.28 7.39
C GLN A 144 18.11 21.70 7.24
N ARG A 145 17.51 21.96 6.09
CA ARG A 145 16.64 23.13 5.90
C ARG A 145 15.20 22.70 5.81
N GLU A 146 14.31 23.60 6.15
CA GLU A 146 12.87 23.39 6.03
C GLU A 146 12.31 24.18 4.85
N VAL A 147 11.41 23.56 4.09
CA VAL A 147 10.73 24.20 2.98
C VAL A 147 9.22 24.02 3.16
N VAL A 148 8.49 25.15 3.16
CA VAL A 148 7.03 25.15 3.11
C VAL A 148 6.60 24.80 1.69
N GLY A 149 6.46 23.51 1.42
CA GLY A 149 6.15 23.02 0.09
C GLY A 149 6.04 21.51 0.04
N VAL A 150 5.80 21.04 -1.18
CA VAL A 150 5.72 19.62 -1.55
C VAL A 150 7.01 19.26 -2.28
N CYS A 151 7.53 18.04 -2.10
CA CYS A 151 8.71 17.56 -2.81
C CYS A 151 8.41 17.36 -4.31
N GLN A 152 9.45 17.16 -5.12
CA GLN A 152 9.28 16.98 -6.56
C GLN A 152 8.47 15.71 -6.89
N ASP A 153 8.78 14.61 -6.21
CA ASP A 153 8.11 13.32 -6.42
C ASP A 153 6.58 13.42 -6.25
N ASP A 154 6.11 14.08 -5.20
CA ASP A 154 4.67 14.27 -4.98
C ASP A 154 4.04 15.33 -5.91
N LYS A 155 4.84 16.19 -6.55
CA LYS A 155 4.33 17.17 -7.53
C LYS A 155 4.06 16.52 -8.89
N GLU A 156 4.73 15.42 -9.21
CA GLU A 156 4.60 14.71 -10.47
C GLU A 156 3.27 13.97 -10.55
N ASP A 157 2.83 13.40 -9.43
CA ASP A 157 1.54 12.75 -9.32
C ASP A 157 0.45 13.70 -8.82
N MET A 158 -0.77 13.53 -9.35
CA MET A 158 -1.96 14.23 -8.89
C MET A 158 -3.18 13.31 -8.94
N TYR A 159 -4.17 13.65 -8.13
CA TYR A 159 -5.50 13.04 -8.24
C TYR A 159 -6.60 14.03 -7.90
N LEU A 160 -7.79 13.78 -8.44
CA LEU A 160 -9.03 14.46 -8.07
C LEU A 160 -9.70 13.70 -6.92
N GLY A 161 -10.14 14.44 -5.92
CA GLY A 161 -10.92 13.91 -4.82
C GLY A 161 -11.93 14.92 -4.29
N ILE A 162 -12.49 14.65 -3.12
CA ILE A 162 -13.51 15.50 -2.50
C ILE A 162 -12.91 16.22 -1.31
N LYS A 163 -13.11 17.54 -1.22
CA LYS A 163 -12.83 18.31 -0.01
C LYS A 163 -13.87 19.40 0.16
N ASP A 164 -14.45 19.48 1.36
CA ASP A 164 -15.40 20.53 1.73
C ASP A 164 -16.57 20.67 0.72
N GLY A 165 -17.08 19.51 0.26
CA GLY A 165 -18.23 19.44 -0.65
C GLY A 165 -17.96 19.75 -2.13
N VAL A 166 -16.72 20.09 -2.50
CA VAL A 166 -16.32 20.41 -3.88
C VAL A 166 -15.24 19.46 -4.39
N ILE A 167 -15.13 19.36 -5.72
CA ILE A 167 -14.00 18.66 -6.35
C ILE A 167 -12.71 19.41 -6.00
N SER A 168 -11.69 18.66 -5.60
CA SER A 168 -10.39 19.20 -5.22
C SER A 168 -9.27 18.40 -5.86
N ILE A 169 -8.20 19.10 -6.22
CA ILE A 169 -6.98 18.52 -6.76
C ILE A 169 -5.99 18.38 -5.62
N PHE A 170 -5.40 17.20 -5.51
CA PHE A 170 -4.39 16.85 -4.53
C PHE A 170 -3.09 16.47 -5.22
N TYR A 171 -1.98 16.68 -4.53
CA TYR A 171 -0.67 16.16 -4.91
C TYR A 171 -0.52 14.70 -4.47
N GLY A 172 0.28 13.92 -5.20
CA GLY A 172 0.55 12.52 -4.93
C GLY A 172 -0.51 11.57 -5.49
N THR A 173 -0.63 10.40 -4.87
CA THR A 173 -1.57 9.34 -5.24
C THR A 173 -2.65 9.17 -4.17
N PRO A 174 -3.85 8.70 -4.55
CA PRO A 174 -4.85 8.32 -3.58
C PRO A 174 -4.33 7.17 -2.71
N ASN A 175 -4.72 7.15 -1.43
CA ASN A 175 -4.32 6.17 -0.40
C ASN A 175 -2.96 6.40 0.28
N LYS A 176 -2.31 7.55 0.11
CA LYS A 176 -1.27 7.97 1.07
C LYS A 176 -1.93 8.48 2.36
N ASP A 177 -1.25 8.33 3.50
CA ASP A 177 -1.73 8.81 4.81
C ASP A 177 -1.94 10.33 4.85
N ILE A 178 -1.38 11.06 3.89
CA ILE A 178 -1.40 12.52 3.85
C ILE A 178 -2.00 13.00 2.51
N ASN A 179 -3.17 13.61 2.58
CA ASN A 179 -3.82 14.27 1.44
C ASN A 179 -3.36 15.73 1.33
N ILE A 180 -2.54 16.04 0.33
CA ILE A 180 -1.96 17.39 0.19
C ILE A 180 -2.77 18.19 -0.83
N LEU A 181 -3.59 19.13 -0.34
CA LEU A 181 -4.42 19.97 -1.19
C LEU A 181 -3.56 20.86 -2.10
N LYS A 182 -3.73 20.71 -3.41
CA LYS A 182 -3.19 21.61 -4.43
C LYS A 182 -4.14 22.78 -4.69
N ARG A 183 -5.41 22.48 -5.00
CA ARG A 183 -6.41 23.48 -5.39
C ARG A 183 -7.83 22.95 -5.19
N LYS A 184 -8.75 23.78 -4.69
CA LYS A 184 -10.19 23.51 -4.74
C LYS A 184 -10.79 24.07 -6.03
N THR A 185 -11.77 23.38 -6.59
CA THR A 185 -12.58 23.92 -7.69
C THR A 185 -13.87 24.54 -7.15
N ASN A 186 -14.66 25.12 -8.05
CA ASN A 186 -16.03 25.58 -7.81
C ASN A 186 -17.08 24.53 -8.20
N ILE A 187 -16.67 23.30 -8.53
CA ILE A 187 -17.57 22.23 -8.96
C ILE A 187 -18.09 21.49 -7.73
N ALA A 188 -19.38 21.61 -7.46
CA ALA A 188 -20.04 20.98 -6.33
C ALA A 188 -20.15 19.47 -6.55
N VAL A 189 -19.82 18.67 -5.54
CA VAL A 189 -19.93 17.20 -5.64
C VAL A 189 -21.39 16.75 -5.57
N GLY A 190 -22.24 17.51 -4.87
CA GLY A 190 -23.65 17.16 -4.66
C GLY A 190 -24.50 17.10 -5.92
N VAL A 191 -24.06 17.71 -7.03
CA VAL A 191 -24.76 17.67 -8.31
C VAL A 191 -24.30 16.50 -9.19
N LEU A 192 -23.19 15.84 -8.87
CA LEU A 192 -22.65 14.76 -9.69
C LEU A 192 -23.45 13.46 -9.52
N PRO A 193 -23.49 12.58 -10.54
CA PRO A 193 -24.03 11.23 -10.40
C PRO A 193 -23.30 10.43 -9.31
N ASP A 194 -24.01 9.53 -8.62
CA ASP A 194 -23.45 8.73 -7.52
C ASP A 194 -22.18 7.96 -7.90
N ARG A 195 -22.12 7.47 -9.14
CA ARG A 195 -20.95 6.79 -9.69
C ARG A 195 -19.72 7.72 -9.67
N GLU A 196 -19.87 8.97 -10.10
CA GLU A 196 -18.78 9.93 -10.15
C GLU A 196 -18.36 10.37 -8.74
N ILE A 197 -19.32 10.52 -7.83
CA ILE A 197 -19.04 10.75 -6.41
C ILE A 197 -18.23 9.57 -5.84
N ALA A 198 -18.59 8.33 -6.15
CA ALA A 198 -17.86 7.15 -5.71
C ALA A 198 -16.42 7.09 -6.27
N ASN A 199 -16.22 7.48 -7.52
CA ASN A 199 -14.89 7.57 -8.13
C ASN A 199 -14.03 8.65 -7.46
N LEU A 200 -14.60 9.84 -7.20
CA LEU A 200 -13.91 10.93 -6.50
C LEU A 200 -13.58 10.58 -5.04
N LYS A 201 -14.42 9.78 -4.36
CA LYS A 201 -14.11 9.25 -3.01
C LYS A 201 -12.91 8.30 -3.02
N LYS A 202 -12.77 7.47 -4.06
CA LYS A 202 -11.60 6.60 -4.25
C LYS A 202 -10.36 7.39 -4.69
N GLY A 203 -10.56 8.55 -5.31
CA GLY A 203 -9.54 9.36 -5.91
C GLY A 203 -9.29 8.97 -7.36
N ILE A 204 -9.41 9.94 -8.27
CA ILE A 204 -9.20 9.74 -9.70
C ILE A 204 -7.79 10.21 -10.03
N ILE A 205 -6.89 9.28 -10.34
CA ILE A 205 -5.49 9.58 -10.70
C ILE A 205 -5.48 10.36 -12.01
N VAL A 206 -4.70 11.45 -12.02
CA VAL A 206 -4.53 12.36 -13.15
C VAL A 206 -3.18 12.09 -13.79
N LYS A 207 -3.18 11.73 -15.08
CA LYS A 207 -1.94 11.35 -15.79
C LYS A 207 -1.10 12.54 -16.22
N ASN A 208 -1.75 13.64 -16.59
CA ASN A 208 -1.11 14.85 -17.06
C ASN A 208 -2.07 16.04 -17.03
N GLN A 209 -1.59 17.23 -17.41
CA GLN A 209 -2.38 18.45 -17.40
C GLN A 209 -3.59 18.41 -18.35
N LYS A 210 -3.49 17.74 -19.51
CA LYS A 210 -4.61 17.62 -20.44
C LYS A 210 -5.72 16.74 -19.86
N ASP A 211 -5.34 15.59 -19.30
CA ASP A 211 -6.23 14.68 -18.59
C ASP A 211 -6.97 15.38 -17.44
N LEU A 212 -6.26 16.20 -16.66
CA LEU A 212 -6.86 17.04 -15.62
C LEU A 212 -7.95 17.96 -16.17
N LEU A 213 -7.65 18.69 -17.24
CA LEU A 213 -8.58 19.65 -17.83
C LEU A 213 -9.81 18.95 -18.38
N THR A 214 -9.63 17.85 -19.11
CA THR A 214 -10.73 17.05 -19.66
C THR A 214 -11.64 16.50 -18.56
N LEU A 215 -11.08 16.00 -17.46
CA LEU A 215 -11.89 15.56 -16.32
C LEU A 215 -12.68 16.71 -15.69
N LEU A 216 -12.04 17.86 -15.49
CA LEU A 216 -12.70 19.04 -14.91
C LEU A 216 -13.79 19.61 -15.81
N GLU A 217 -13.56 19.67 -17.12
CA GLU A 217 -14.57 20.07 -18.11
C GLU A 217 -15.78 19.12 -18.07
N GLY A 218 -15.53 17.80 -18.06
CA GLY A 218 -16.60 16.81 -17.95
C GLY A 218 -17.45 16.97 -16.68
N PHE A 219 -16.83 17.22 -15.53
CA PHE A 219 -17.57 17.48 -14.29
C PHE A 219 -18.30 18.83 -14.29
N ALA A 220 -17.71 19.87 -14.91
CA ALA A 220 -18.35 21.18 -15.02
C ALA A 220 -19.61 21.13 -15.90
N SER A 221 -19.56 20.44 -17.04
CA SER A 221 -20.71 20.29 -17.93
C SER A 221 -21.90 19.61 -17.23
N ILE A 222 -21.65 18.61 -16.39
CA ILE A 222 -22.70 17.94 -15.59
C ILE A 222 -23.35 18.91 -14.59
N GLN A 223 -22.54 19.78 -13.98
CA GLN A 223 -23.05 20.78 -13.05
C GLN A 223 -23.95 21.78 -13.77
N ASP A 224 -23.54 22.27 -14.93
CA ASP A 224 -24.29 23.27 -15.69
C ASP A 224 -25.65 22.70 -16.15
N GLU A 225 -25.71 21.43 -16.58
CA GLU A 225 -26.97 20.76 -16.98
C GLU A 225 -27.99 20.63 -15.83
N LYS A 226 -27.53 20.55 -14.57
CA LYS A 226 -28.42 20.38 -13.40
C LYS A 226 -28.83 21.69 -12.72
N ILE A 227 -28.27 22.82 -13.15
CA ILE A 227 -28.63 24.14 -12.62
C ILE A 227 -29.77 24.77 -13.46
N GLU A 228 -30.02 24.28 -14.68
CA GLU A 228 -31.22 24.57 -15.48
C GLU A 228 -32.48 23.84 -14.97
#